data_AF-A0A1C0ACK2-F1
#
_entry.id   AF-A0A1C0ACK2-F1
#
_cell.length_a   1.000
_cell.length_b   1.000
_cell.length_c   1.000
_cell.angle_alpha   90.00
_cell.angle_beta   90.00
_cell.angle_gamma   90.00
#
_symmetry.space_group_name_H-M   'P 1'
#
loop_
_entity.id
_entity.type
_entity.pdbx_description
1 polymer ?
#
loop_
_entity_poly.entity_id
_entity_poly.type
_entity_poly.pdbx_seq_one_letter_code
_entity_poly.pdbx_strand_id
1 'polypeptide(L)'
;MRIISKLEDLFKNIKEKNANDLCFEVRHKVLEIPRDLYFQTIPKYDNPLSEEAVQYIVEEYLDWKDDHGLVGMIRVNDNKERGLVELDAAVRYVVNCEDSVCKDCQ
;
A
#
# COMPACT_ATOMS: atom_id res chain seq x y z
N MET A 1 2.41 8.75 -33.92
CA MET A 1 2.66 9.82 -32.92
C MET A 1 2.97 9.12 -31.59
N ARG A 2 4.24 9.10 -31.17
CA ARG A 2 4.72 8.23 -30.08
C ARG A 2 4.27 8.80 -28.72
N ILE A 3 3.57 7.99 -27.92
CA ILE A 3 3.15 8.28 -26.52
C ILE A 3 4.29 8.89 -25.68
N ILE A 4 5.54 8.53 -26.02
CA ILE A 4 6.79 9.03 -25.44
C ILE A 4 6.86 10.57 -25.41
N SER A 5 6.46 11.27 -26.48
CA SER A 5 6.65 12.74 -26.54
C SER A 5 5.74 13.51 -25.57
N LYS A 6 4.55 12.98 -25.26
CA LYS A 6 3.62 13.63 -24.30
C LYS A 6 4.05 13.44 -22.85
N LEU A 7 4.69 12.30 -22.54
CA LEU A 7 5.23 12.03 -21.21
C LEU A 7 6.48 12.86 -20.95
N GLU A 8 7.33 13.08 -21.95
CA GLU A 8 8.50 13.96 -21.83
C GLU A 8 8.11 15.40 -21.43
N ASP A 9 7.08 15.95 -22.08
CA ASP A 9 6.57 17.28 -21.73
C ASP A 9 5.98 17.31 -20.32
N LEU A 10 5.29 16.25 -19.89
CA LEU A 10 4.83 16.11 -18.50
C LEU A 10 6.02 16.10 -17.53
N PHE A 11 7.04 15.26 -17.77
CA PHE A 11 8.18 15.09 -16.87
C PHE A 11 8.98 16.38 -16.69
N LYS A 12 9.15 17.18 -17.75
CA LYS A 12 9.80 18.50 -17.66
C LYS A 12 9.08 19.48 -16.72
N ASN A 13 7.81 19.26 -16.45
CA ASN A 13 6.98 20.11 -15.60
C ASN A 13 6.77 19.54 -14.19
N ILE A 14 7.25 18.33 -13.89
CA ILE A 14 7.22 17.78 -12.54
C ILE A 14 8.25 18.51 -11.69
N LYS A 15 7.82 19.00 -10.52
CA LYS A 15 8.70 19.59 -9.50
C LYS A 15 8.72 18.67 -8.29
N GLU A 16 9.79 17.93 -8.13
CA GLU A 16 10.03 17.15 -6.91
C GLU A 16 10.39 18.09 -5.76
N LYS A 17 9.87 17.80 -4.57
CA LYS A 17 10.21 18.50 -3.33
C LYS A 17 10.76 17.50 -2.34
N ASN A 18 11.84 17.86 -1.66
CA ASN A 18 12.36 17.07 -0.55
C ASN A 18 11.35 17.11 0.61
N ALA A 19 10.98 15.93 1.11
CA ALA A 19 10.23 15.78 2.34
C ALA A 19 11.21 15.32 3.43
N ASN A 20 11.98 16.25 3.97
CA ASN A 20 13.00 15.95 5.00
C ASN A 20 12.42 15.97 6.43
N ASP A 21 11.13 16.25 6.58
CA ASP A 21 10.52 16.53 7.87
C ASP A 21 10.16 15.25 8.63
N LEU A 22 10.08 14.10 7.97
CA LEU A 22 9.65 12.83 8.54
C LEU A 22 10.43 11.65 7.98
N CYS A 23 10.83 10.74 8.85
CA CYS A 23 11.33 9.43 8.48
C CYS A 23 10.24 8.39 8.69
N PHE A 24 10.15 7.45 7.76
CA PHE A 24 9.18 6.37 7.82
C PHE A 24 9.88 5.02 7.85
N GLU A 25 9.53 4.19 8.82
CA GLU A 25 9.79 2.76 8.74
C GLU A 25 8.64 2.10 7.96
N VAL A 26 8.97 1.34 6.92
CA VAL A 26 7.97 0.58 6.16
C VAL A 26 7.99 -0.86 6.63
N ARG A 27 6.85 -1.35 7.10
CA ARG A 27 6.66 -2.75 7.49
C ARG A 27 5.64 -3.40 6.58
N HIS A 28 5.94 -4.61 6.14
CA HIS A 28 4.97 -5.43 5.42
C HIS A 28 4.08 -6.16 6.42
N LYS A 29 2.76 -6.08 6.21
CA LYS A 29 1.77 -6.89 6.92
C LYS A 29 1.07 -7.78 5.91
N VAL A 30 1.29 -9.09 6.02
CA VAL A 30 0.63 -10.11 5.20
C VAL A 30 -0.60 -10.61 5.95
N LEU A 31 -1.78 -10.35 5.39
CA LEU A 31 -3.08 -10.73 5.95
C LEU A 31 -3.68 -11.82 5.07
N GLU A 32 -3.80 -13.04 5.60
CA GLU A 32 -4.54 -14.13 4.95
C GLU A 32 -5.99 -14.14 5.45
N ILE A 33 -6.94 -13.92 4.54
CA ILE A 33 -8.37 -13.79 4.85
C ILE A 33 -9.12 -14.92 4.14
N PRO A 34 -10.01 -15.66 4.84
CA PRO A 34 -10.90 -16.62 4.17
C PRO A 34 -11.67 -15.93 3.04
N ARG A 35 -11.58 -16.50 1.83
CA ARG A 35 -12.08 -15.85 0.62
C ARG A 35 -13.57 -15.53 0.70
N ASP A 36 -14.37 -16.47 1.18
CA ASP A 36 -15.82 -16.26 1.27
C ASP A 36 -16.16 -15.13 2.26
N LEU A 37 -15.43 -15.04 3.38
CA LEU A 37 -15.59 -13.96 4.34
C LEU A 37 -15.18 -12.61 3.75
N TYR A 38 -14.08 -12.58 2.99
CA TYR A 38 -13.60 -11.36 2.32
C TYR A 38 -14.69 -10.77 1.40
N PHE A 39 -15.22 -11.57 0.47
CA PHE A 39 -16.22 -11.10 -0.48
C PHE A 39 -17.58 -10.79 0.16
N GLN A 40 -17.91 -11.37 1.32
CA GLN A 40 -19.11 -11.02 2.08
C GLN A 40 -18.99 -9.69 2.84
N THR A 41 -17.77 -9.26 3.18
CA THR A 41 -17.52 -8.13 4.08
C THR A 41 -17.53 -6.78 3.35
N ILE A 42 -17.21 -6.76 2.05
CA ILE A 42 -17.14 -5.53 1.23
C ILE A 42 -18.14 -5.50 0.06
N PRO A 43 -19.46 -5.72 0.30
CA PRO A 43 -20.46 -5.78 -0.75
C PRO A 43 -20.73 -4.41 -1.41
N LYS A 44 -20.22 -3.32 -0.83
CA LYS A 44 -20.45 -1.94 -1.31
C LYS A 44 -19.52 -1.52 -2.45
N TYR A 45 -18.46 -2.30 -2.72
CA TYR A 45 -17.50 -1.99 -3.78
C TYR A 45 -17.82 -2.81 -5.04
N ASP A 46 -17.94 -2.13 -6.17
CA ASP A 46 -18.22 -2.77 -7.48
C ASP A 46 -17.14 -3.80 -7.86
N ASN A 47 -15.89 -3.53 -7.47
CA ASN A 47 -14.78 -4.46 -7.53
C ASN A 47 -14.19 -4.65 -6.12
N PRO A 48 -14.47 -5.77 -5.43
CA PRO A 48 -13.92 -6.06 -4.11
C PRO A 48 -12.40 -6.21 -4.05
N LEU A 49 -11.72 -6.34 -5.20
CA LEU A 49 -10.26 -6.42 -5.30
C LEU A 49 -9.66 -5.11 -5.84
N SER A 50 -10.43 -4.02 -5.91
CA SER A 50 -9.89 -2.71 -6.26
C SER A 50 -8.93 -2.20 -5.18
N GLU A 51 -8.04 -1.28 -5.56
CA GLU A 51 -7.14 -0.60 -4.62
C GLU A 51 -7.90 0.01 -3.44
N GLU A 52 -9.01 0.70 -3.72
CA GLU A 52 -9.86 1.34 -2.71
C GLU A 52 -10.46 0.32 -1.73
N ALA A 53 -10.99 -0.80 -2.23
CA ALA A 53 -11.61 -1.82 -1.39
C ALA A 53 -10.57 -2.51 -0.48
N VAL A 54 -9.38 -2.78 -1.02
CA VAL A 54 -8.33 -3.46 -0.25
C VAL A 54 -7.66 -2.52 0.74
N GLN A 55 -7.50 -1.23 0.41
CA GLN A 55 -7.05 -0.19 1.34
C GLN A 55 -7.99 -0.07 2.52
N TYR A 56 -9.31 0.02 2.26
CA TYR A 56 -10.32 0.09 3.30
C TYR A 56 -10.22 -1.07 4.30
N ILE A 57 -10.08 -2.31 3.83
CA ILE A 57 -9.96 -3.48 4.72
C ILE A 57 -8.71 -3.38 5.60
N VAL A 58 -7.58 -2.97 5.03
CA VAL A 58 -6.33 -2.84 5.78
C VAL A 58 -6.42 -1.70 6.80
N GLU A 59 -7.00 -0.56 6.43
CA GLU A 59 -7.24 0.57 7.34
C GLU A 59 -8.11 0.16 8.53
N GLU A 60 -9.26 -0.48 8.28
CA GLU A 60 -10.13 -0.99 9.34
C GLU A 60 -9.44 -2.04 10.22
N TYR A 61 -8.58 -2.89 9.64
CA TYR A 61 -7.78 -3.84 10.41
C TYR A 61 -6.76 -3.14 11.32
N LEU A 62 -6.09 -2.09 10.83
CA LEU A 62 -5.13 -1.31 11.62
C LEU A 62 -5.85 -0.56 12.74
N ASP A 63 -6.98 0.08 12.45
CA ASP A 63 -7.81 0.77 13.43
C ASP A 63 -8.31 -0.19 14.53
N TRP A 64 -8.79 -1.38 14.15
CA TRP A 64 -9.17 -2.42 15.11
C TRP A 64 -8.01 -2.87 16.01
N LYS A 65 -6.78 -2.81 15.51
CA LYS A 65 -5.56 -3.13 16.27
C LYS A 65 -5.01 -1.97 17.10
N ASP A 66 -5.63 -0.78 17.03
CA ASP A 66 -5.06 0.47 17.55
C ASP A 66 -3.64 0.71 17.01
N ASP A 67 -3.44 0.38 15.72
CA ASP A 67 -2.17 0.45 15.02
C ASP A 67 -2.15 1.69 14.13
N HIS A 68 -1.44 2.74 14.55
CA HIS A 68 -1.39 4.05 13.86
C HIS A 68 -0.54 4.06 12.58
N GLY A 69 -0.37 2.93 11.92
CA GLY A 69 0.35 2.83 10.65
C GLY A 69 -0.43 3.47 9.50
N LEU A 70 0.29 4.12 8.58
CA LEU A 70 -0.28 4.70 7.38
C LEU A 70 -0.18 3.71 6.22
N VAL A 71 -1.32 3.32 5.67
CA VAL A 71 -1.39 2.41 4.53
C VAL A 71 -0.69 3.01 3.30
N GLY A 72 0.06 2.16 2.62
CA GLY A 72 0.71 2.45 1.34
C GLY A 72 0.15 1.55 0.25
N MET A 73 1.02 1.08 -0.64
CA MET A 73 0.61 0.11 -1.66
C MET A 73 0.25 -1.23 -1.03
N ILE A 74 -0.79 -1.86 -1.55
CA ILE A 74 -1.22 -3.21 -1.18
C ILE A 74 -1.16 -4.08 -2.42
N ARG A 75 -0.45 -5.21 -2.31
CA ARG A 75 -0.52 -6.27 -3.31
C ARG A 75 -1.61 -7.25 -2.87
N VAL A 76 -2.48 -7.59 -3.82
CA VAL A 76 -3.60 -8.51 -3.61
C VAL A 76 -3.33 -9.82 -4.35
N ASN A 77 -3.54 -10.94 -3.69
CA ASN A 77 -3.44 -12.27 -4.27
C ASN A 77 -4.71 -13.08 -3.95
N ASP A 78 -5.60 -13.24 -4.94
CA ASP A 78 -6.81 -14.08 -4.83
C ASP A 78 -6.45 -15.56 -5.08
N ASN A 79 -6.09 -16.26 -4.01
CA ASN A 79 -5.77 -17.68 -4.05
C ASN A 79 -7.03 -18.56 -3.92
N LYS A 80 -7.70 -18.76 -5.07
CA LYS A 80 -8.93 -19.55 -5.16
C LYS A 80 -8.76 -21.00 -4.72
N GLU A 81 -7.59 -21.60 -4.97
CA GLU A 81 -7.31 -23.01 -4.64
C GLU A 81 -7.20 -23.23 -3.13
N ARG A 82 -6.55 -22.30 -2.42
CA ARG A 82 -6.46 -22.32 -0.96
C ARG A 82 -7.68 -21.74 -0.27
N GLY A 83 -8.61 -21.13 -1.01
CA GLY A 83 -9.78 -20.45 -0.46
C GLY A 83 -9.40 -19.20 0.35
N LEU A 84 -8.36 -18.48 -0.06
CA LEU A 84 -7.82 -17.32 0.65
C LEU A 84 -7.68 -16.10 -0.27
N VAL A 85 -7.90 -14.92 0.29
CA VAL A 85 -7.38 -13.65 -0.25
C VAL A 85 -6.22 -13.23 0.64
N GLU A 86 -5.05 -13.04 0.04
CA GLU A 86 -3.88 -12.52 0.73
C GLU A 86 -3.68 -11.04 0.37
N LEU A 87 -3.58 -10.20 1.41
CA LEU A 87 -3.23 -8.79 1.29
C LEU A 87 -1.84 -8.57 1.87
N ASP A 88 -0.89 -8.19 1.02
CA ASP A 88 0.46 -7.79 1.44
C ASP A 88 0.54 -6.27 1.42
N ALA A 89 0.33 -5.67 2.59
CA ALA A 89 0.25 -4.24 2.77
C ALA A 89 1.59 -3.65 3.22
N ALA A 90 2.09 -2.67 2.47
CA ALA A 90 3.17 -1.80 2.93
C ALA A 90 2.59 -0.73 3.87
N VAL A 91 2.94 -0.79 5.15
CA VAL A 91 2.45 0.15 6.17
C VAL A 91 3.61 1.00 6.68
N ARG A 92 3.42 2.32 6.66
CA ARG A 92 4.43 3.31 7.03
C ARG A 92 4.21 3.80 8.45
N TYR A 93 5.27 3.85 9.23
CA TYR A 93 5.28 4.34 10.60
C TYR A 93 6.21 5.53 10.71
N VAL A 94 5.73 6.62 11.28
CA VAL A 94 6.59 7.76 11.61
C VAL A 94 7.59 7.30 12.67
N VAL A 95 8.87 7.48 12.37
CA VAL A 95 9.97 7.18 13.29
C VAL A 95 10.88 8.40 13.44
N ASN A 96 11.64 8.43 14.52
CA ASN A 96 12.72 9.39 14.63
C ASN A 96 13.73 9.12 13.52
N CYS A 97 14.14 10.17 12.81
CA CYS A 97 15.19 10.08 11.81
C CYS A 97 16.52 9.74 12.51
N GLU A 98 16.88 8.47 12.56
CA GLU A 98 18.27 8.05 12.77
C GLU A 98 19.05 8.23 11.45
N ASP A 99 20.34 8.54 11.54
CA ASP A 99 21.20 8.58 10.36
C ASP A 99 21.18 7.20 9.65
N SER A 100 20.96 7.21 8.33
CA SER A 100 20.96 5.99 7.51
C SER A 100 22.19 5.12 7.79
N VAL A 101 21.96 3.90 8.29
CA VAL A 101 23.01 2.92 8.56
C VAL A 101 23.51 2.21 7.29
N CYS A 102 22.79 2.29 6.17
CA CYS A 102 23.26 1.71 4.91
C CYS A 102 24.07 2.75 4.12
N LYS A 103 25.39 2.63 4.20
CA LYS A 103 26.33 3.49 3.45
C LYS A 103 26.46 3.13 1.97
N ASP A 104 26.05 1.93 1.57
CA ASP A 104 26.33 1.36 0.24
C ASP A 104 25.07 0.85 -0.51
N CYS A 105 23.88 1.31 -0.13
CA CYS A 105 22.66 1.03 -0.87
C CYS A 105 22.50 2.05 -2.02
N GLN A 106 23.34 1.94 -3.06
CA GLN A 106 23.21 2.66 -4.35
C GLN A 106 23.26 1.69 -5.53
#